data_AF-A0A1Q6R8A9-F1
#
_entry.id   AF-A0A1Q6R8A9-F1
#
_cell.length_a   1.000
_cell.length_b   1.000
_cell.length_c   1.000
_cell.angle_alpha   90.00
_cell.angle_beta   90.00
_cell.angle_gamma   90.00
#
_symmetry.space_group_name_H-M   'P 1'
#
loop_
_entity.id
_entity.type
_entity.pdbx_description
1 polymer ?
#
loop_
_entity_poly.entity_id
_entity_poly.type
_entity_poly.pdbx_seq_one_letter_code
_entity_poly.pdbx_strand_id
1 'polypeptide(L)'
;MLYVLQMALYCLLFVVLVKCAAGNSGLNCLYFYPKAYIDEAQKRGIADKDAVMKKGTRFMVPFCIVMLAALVAILSLWNRVTDFWTAYVQSYLFLVVMNWFDGIVIDRLWVGHGKIWVIEGMEGVPYLKPWKEVLIKRGLGTVLYLVIALGVAGLVVLVGRIWF
;
A
#
# COMPACT_ATOMS: atom_id res chain seq x y z
N MET A 1 -23.30 0.78 -6.14
CA MET A 1 -23.06 -0.47 -5.38
C MET A 1 -21.84 -1.25 -5.86
N LEU A 2 -21.58 -1.36 -7.18
CA LEU A 2 -20.39 -2.04 -7.72
C LEU A 2 -19.03 -1.41 -7.33
N TYR A 3 -18.91 -0.07 -7.36
CA TYR A 3 -17.63 0.60 -7.07
C TYR A 3 -17.14 0.40 -5.63
N VAL A 4 -18.03 0.46 -4.65
CA VAL A 4 -17.67 0.24 -3.24
C VAL A 4 -17.17 -1.19 -3.04
N LEU A 5 -17.83 -2.17 -3.66
CA LEU A 5 -17.39 -3.56 -3.65
C LEU A 5 -15.99 -3.70 -4.29
N GLN A 6 -15.76 -3.12 -5.46
CA GLN A 6 -14.45 -3.18 -6.12
C GLN A 6 -13.35 -2.52 -5.29
N MET A 7 -13.61 -1.38 -4.65
CA MET A 7 -12.67 -0.73 -3.74
C MET A 7 -12.40 -1.59 -2.51
N ALA A 8 -13.43 -2.22 -1.95
CA ALA A 8 -13.29 -3.15 -0.83
C ALA A 8 -12.44 -4.36 -1.22
N LEU A 9 -12.65 -4.94 -2.41
CA LEU A 9 -11.84 -6.04 -2.95
C LEU A 9 -10.40 -5.61 -3.20
N TYR A 10 -10.18 -4.41 -3.73
CA TYR A 10 -8.85 -3.85 -3.96
C TYR A 10 -8.09 -3.63 -2.63
N CYS A 11 -8.78 -3.11 -1.61
CA CYS A 11 -8.22 -2.98 -0.26
C CYS A 11 -7.99 -4.35 0.40
N LEU A 12 -8.86 -5.32 0.16
CA LEU A 12 -8.70 -6.70 0.66
C LEU A 12 -7.48 -7.38 0.01
N LEU A 13 -7.27 -7.19 -1.29
CA LEU A 13 -6.06 -7.68 -1.97
C LEU A 13 -4.80 -7.11 -1.32
N PHE A 14 -4.79 -5.81 -1.03
CA PHE A 14 -3.69 -5.16 -0.31
C PHE A 14 -3.46 -5.83 1.05
N VAL A 15 -4.52 -6.02 1.85
CA VAL A 15 -4.45 -6.68 3.18
C VAL A 15 -3.88 -8.10 3.06
N VAL A 16 -4.35 -8.88 2.09
CA VAL A 16 -3.90 -10.27 1.89
C VAL A 16 -2.42 -10.29 1.51
N LEU A 17 -1.97 -9.44 0.60
CA LEU A 17 -0.56 -9.36 0.20
C LEU A 17 0.33 -8.98 1.39
N VAL A 18 -0.08 -7.98 2.20
CA VAL A 18 0.65 -7.59 3.41
C VAL A 18 0.64 -8.72 4.45
N LYS A 19 -0.49 -9.42 4.63
CA LYS A 19 -0.58 -10.55 5.56
C LYS A 19 0.35 -11.69 5.14
N CYS A 20 0.37 -12.02 3.86
CA CYS A 20 1.27 -13.03 3.30
C CYS A 20 2.75 -12.64 3.48
N ALA A 21 3.07 -11.36 3.32
CA ALA A 21 4.43 -10.84 3.52
C ALA A 21 4.88 -10.89 4.99
N ALA A 22 3.99 -10.54 5.91
CA ALA A 22 4.26 -10.60 7.34
C ALA A 22 4.36 -12.06 7.83
N GLY A 23 3.54 -12.95 7.28
CA GLY A 23 3.44 -14.34 7.72
C GLY A 23 3.04 -14.41 9.20
N ASN A 24 3.92 -14.99 10.01
CA ASN A 24 3.73 -15.18 11.45
C ASN A 24 4.42 -14.12 12.33
N SER A 25 5.23 -13.22 11.75
CA SER A 25 5.97 -12.21 12.53
C SER A 25 6.15 -10.92 11.77
N GLY A 26 5.86 -9.80 12.44
CA GLY A 26 6.09 -8.44 11.93
C GLY A 26 7.55 -8.15 11.58
N LEU A 27 8.50 -8.95 12.07
CA LEU A 27 9.92 -8.87 11.70
C LEU A 27 10.13 -9.02 10.18
N ASN A 28 9.30 -9.83 9.52
CA ASN A 28 9.39 -10.00 8.06
C ASN A 28 9.04 -8.72 7.28
N CYS A 29 8.30 -7.84 7.92
CA CYS A 29 7.83 -6.56 7.42
C CYS A 29 8.50 -5.38 8.12
N LEU A 30 9.68 -5.59 8.73
CA LEU A 30 10.41 -4.54 9.45
C LEU A 30 10.73 -3.32 8.56
N TYR A 31 10.83 -3.50 7.24
CA TYR A 31 11.03 -2.40 6.29
C TYR A 31 9.85 -1.41 6.18
N PHE A 32 8.67 -1.74 6.73
CA PHE A 32 7.54 -0.81 6.84
C PHE A 32 7.64 0.11 8.09
N TYR A 33 8.54 -0.20 9.02
CA TYR A 33 8.69 0.55 10.28
C TYR A 33 9.43 1.88 10.06
N PRO A 34 9.27 2.85 10.97
CA PRO A 34 10.06 4.08 10.93
C PRO A 34 11.57 3.79 10.93
N LYS A 35 12.36 4.59 10.20
CA LYS A 35 13.82 4.43 10.12
C LYS A 35 14.48 4.36 11.50
N ALA A 36 14.05 5.22 12.44
CA ALA A 36 14.53 5.23 13.81
C ALA A 36 14.30 3.89 14.54
N TYR A 37 13.21 3.19 14.24
CA TYR A 37 12.91 1.88 14.80
C TYR A 37 13.81 0.80 14.19
N ILE A 38 14.08 0.87 12.88
CA ILE A 38 15.02 -0.04 12.20
C ILE A 38 16.45 0.15 12.72
N ASP A 39 16.87 1.41 12.91
CA ASP A 39 18.19 1.75 13.47
C ASP A 39 18.35 1.20 14.90
N GLU A 40 17.29 1.30 15.71
CA GLU A 40 17.27 0.75 17.06
C GLU A 40 17.26 -0.78 17.06
N ALA A 41 16.53 -1.42 16.13
CA ALA A 41 16.57 -2.87 15.95
C ALA A 41 17.98 -3.36 15.55
N GLN A 42 18.70 -2.60 14.74
CA GLN A 42 20.10 -2.90 14.41
C GLN A 42 21.02 -2.76 15.62
N LYS A 43 20.89 -1.68 16.42
CA LYS A 43 21.68 -1.52 17.66
C LYS A 43 21.48 -2.67 18.64
N ARG A 44 20.28 -3.23 18.70
CA ARG A 44 19.93 -4.36 19.55
C ARG A 44 20.29 -5.73 18.94
N GLY A 45 20.87 -5.76 17.74
CA GLY A 45 21.25 -6.99 17.05
C GLY A 45 20.07 -7.83 16.54
N ILE A 46 18.87 -7.24 16.46
CA ILE A 46 17.64 -7.95 16.06
C ILE A 46 17.54 -8.09 14.55
N ALA A 47 18.00 -7.09 13.79
CA ALA A 47 17.98 -7.12 12.34
C ALA A 47 19.05 -6.21 11.72
N ASP A 48 19.57 -6.61 10.57
CA ASP A 48 20.47 -5.78 9.77
C ASP A 48 19.67 -4.81 8.88
N LYS A 49 19.96 -3.51 8.97
CA LYS A 49 19.23 -2.47 8.24
C LYS A 49 19.36 -2.63 6.74
N ASP A 50 20.55 -2.93 6.23
CA ASP A 50 20.78 -3.04 4.79
C ASP A 50 20.05 -4.25 4.21
N ALA A 51 20.06 -5.38 4.91
CA ALA A 51 19.29 -6.57 4.56
C ALA A 51 17.78 -6.30 4.60
N VAL A 52 17.29 -5.60 5.63
CA VAL A 52 15.86 -5.23 5.76
C VAL A 52 15.42 -4.32 4.62
N MET A 53 16.20 -3.28 4.30
CA MET A 53 15.88 -2.36 3.21
C MET A 53 15.90 -3.06 1.85
N LYS A 54 16.89 -3.93 1.60
CA LYS A 54 16.98 -4.73 0.36
C LYS A 54 15.80 -5.69 0.22
N LYS A 55 15.38 -6.34 1.31
CA LYS A 55 14.18 -7.19 1.36
C LYS A 55 12.93 -6.37 1.08
N GLY A 56 12.84 -5.17 1.64
CA GLY A 56 11.75 -4.22 1.41
C GLY A 56 11.61 -3.84 -0.06
N THR A 57 12.70 -3.46 -0.74
CA THR A 57 12.67 -3.16 -2.17
C THR A 57 12.25 -4.37 -3.00
N ARG A 58 12.78 -5.56 -2.69
CA ARG A 58 12.44 -6.80 -3.40
C ARG A 58 10.96 -7.18 -3.24
N PHE A 59 10.32 -6.79 -2.14
CA PHE A 59 8.88 -6.97 -1.93
C PHE A 59 8.04 -5.84 -2.56
N MET A 60 8.47 -4.58 -2.42
CA MET A 60 7.70 -3.42 -2.85
C MET A 60 7.51 -3.38 -4.38
N VAL A 61 8.51 -3.81 -5.16
CA VAL A 61 8.40 -3.85 -6.63
C VAL A 61 7.30 -4.81 -7.10
N PRO A 62 7.33 -6.13 -6.79
CA PRO A 62 6.27 -7.04 -7.22
C PRO A 62 4.91 -6.66 -6.60
N PHE A 63 4.90 -6.14 -5.37
CA PHE A 63 3.70 -5.65 -4.73
C PHE A 63 3.03 -4.52 -5.54
N CYS A 64 3.79 -3.49 -5.92
CA CYS A 64 3.29 -2.38 -6.74
C CYS A 64 2.81 -2.86 -8.11
N ILE A 65 3.52 -3.82 -8.73
CA ILE A 65 3.13 -4.39 -10.03
C ILE A 65 1.79 -5.13 -9.91
N VAL A 66 1.61 -5.99 -8.90
CA VAL A 66 0.36 -6.73 -8.69
C VAL A 66 -0.80 -5.78 -8.42
N MET A 67 -0.60 -4.77 -7.56
CA MET A 67 -1.63 -3.77 -7.27
C MET A 67 -2.00 -2.96 -8.52
N LEU A 68 -1.01 -2.52 -9.31
CA LEU A 68 -1.27 -1.81 -10.56
C LEU A 68 -2.02 -2.69 -11.57
N ALA A 69 -1.60 -3.94 -11.74
CA ALA A 69 -2.26 -4.89 -12.64
C ALA A 69 -3.71 -5.15 -12.23
N ALA A 70 -3.97 -5.31 -10.93
CA ALA A 70 -5.32 -5.47 -10.40
C ALA A 70 -6.18 -4.23 -10.64
N LEU A 71 -5.65 -3.03 -10.40
CA LEU A 71 -6.35 -1.78 -10.68
C LEU A 71 -6.73 -1.68 -12.16
N VAL A 72 -5.78 -1.96 -13.05
CA VAL A 72 -6.01 -1.93 -14.50
C VAL A 72 -7.07 -2.94 -14.88
N ALA A 73 -6.99 -4.19 -14.40
CA ALA A 73 -7.97 -5.23 -14.68
C ALA A 73 -9.39 -4.86 -14.22
N ILE A 74 -9.53 -4.24 -13.03
CA ILE A 74 -10.83 -3.77 -12.54
C ILE A 74 -11.38 -2.68 -13.48
N LEU A 75 -10.55 -1.73 -13.90
CA LEU A 75 -11.03 -0.61 -14.72
C LEU A 75 -11.28 -1.00 -16.18
N SER A 76 -10.38 -1.78 -16.80
CA SER A 76 -10.48 -2.16 -18.20
C SER A 76 -11.35 -3.41 -18.42
N LEU A 77 -11.16 -4.49 -17.68
CA LEU A 77 -11.87 -5.76 -17.95
C LEU A 77 -13.23 -5.82 -17.27
N TRP A 78 -13.30 -5.37 -16.01
CA TRP A 78 -14.55 -5.40 -15.25
C TRP A 78 -15.44 -4.20 -15.60
N ASN A 79 -14.92 -2.97 -15.51
CA ASN A 79 -15.70 -1.77 -15.79
C ASN A 79 -15.76 -1.41 -17.28
N ARG A 80 -14.97 -2.06 -18.14
CA ARG A 80 -14.94 -1.82 -19.59
C ARG A 80 -14.74 -0.35 -19.96
N VAL A 81 -13.91 0.33 -19.18
CA VAL A 81 -13.66 1.75 -19.40
C VAL A 81 -12.77 1.94 -20.61
N THR A 82 -13.31 2.60 -21.64
CA THR A 82 -12.60 2.97 -22.87
C THR A 82 -12.26 4.46 -22.94
N ASP A 83 -12.87 5.28 -22.08
CA ASP A 83 -12.71 6.73 -22.05
C ASP A 83 -11.66 7.18 -21.04
N PHE A 84 -10.76 8.07 -21.47
CA PHE A 84 -9.67 8.56 -20.63
C PHE A 84 -10.14 9.29 -19.37
N TRP A 85 -11.16 10.14 -19.49
CA TRP A 85 -11.66 10.90 -18.33
C TRP A 85 -12.23 9.97 -17.25
N THR A 86 -13.04 8.99 -17.68
CA THR A 86 -13.60 7.98 -16.78
C THR A 86 -12.49 7.14 -16.15
N ALA A 87 -11.50 6.71 -16.94
CA ALA A 87 -10.36 5.95 -16.44
C ALA A 87 -9.54 6.75 -15.43
N TYR A 88 -9.36 8.04 -15.67
CA TYR A 88 -8.64 8.96 -14.78
C TYR A 88 -9.35 9.15 -13.45
N VAL A 89 -10.63 9.50 -13.47
CA VAL A 89 -11.41 9.71 -12.24
C VAL A 89 -11.50 8.42 -11.43
N GLN A 90 -11.74 7.27 -12.08
CA GLN A 90 -11.79 6.00 -11.37
C GLN A 90 -10.42 5.61 -10.81
N SER A 91 -9.34 5.73 -11.59
CA SER A 91 -7.97 5.44 -11.12
C SER A 91 -7.61 6.31 -9.91
N TYR A 92 -7.87 7.61 -9.99
CA TYR A 92 -7.63 8.55 -8.90
C TYR A 92 -8.39 8.16 -7.64
N LEU A 93 -9.69 7.84 -7.78
CA LEU A 93 -10.54 7.47 -6.66
C LEU A 93 -10.03 6.20 -5.96
N PHE A 94 -9.67 5.15 -6.70
CA PHE A 94 -9.12 3.93 -6.14
C PHE A 94 -7.79 4.17 -5.41
N LEU A 95 -6.88 4.94 -6.01
CA LEU A 95 -5.58 5.27 -5.42
C LEU A 95 -5.73 6.08 -4.13
N VAL A 96 -6.63 7.07 -4.12
CA VAL A 96 -6.91 7.89 -2.93
C VAL A 96 -7.51 7.03 -1.82
N VAL A 97 -8.55 6.25 -2.12
CA VAL A 97 -9.21 5.39 -1.13
C VAL A 97 -8.21 4.40 -0.53
N MET A 98 -7.40 3.75 -1.36
CA MET A 98 -6.37 2.82 -0.91
C MET A 98 -5.29 3.50 -0.05
N ASN A 99 -4.86 4.71 -0.40
CA ASN A 99 -3.88 5.46 0.40
C ASN A 99 -4.40 5.83 1.80
N TRP A 100 -5.66 6.25 1.90
CA TRP A 100 -6.28 6.55 3.19
C TRP A 100 -6.55 5.27 3.99
N PHE A 101 -6.98 4.20 3.32
CA PHE A 101 -7.17 2.90 3.93
C PHE A 101 -5.86 2.35 4.51
N ASP A 102 -4.75 2.46 3.79
CA ASP A 102 -3.43 2.09 4.28
C ASP A 102 -3.02 2.91 5.53
N GLY A 103 -3.15 4.25 5.47
CA GLY A 103 -2.77 5.11 6.59
C GLY A 103 -3.63 4.97 7.86
N ILE A 104 -4.90 4.60 7.73
CA ILE A 104 -5.83 4.51 8.86
C ILE A 104 -6.01 3.05 9.29
N VAL A 105 -6.40 2.19 8.37
CA VAL A 105 -6.78 0.81 8.71
C VAL A 105 -5.55 -0.06 8.87
N ILE A 106 -4.59 0.01 7.95
CA ILE A 106 -3.38 -0.82 8.02
C ILE A 106 -2.45 -0.28 9.11
N ASP A 107 -1.96 0.95 8.95
CA ASP A 107 -0.97 1.54 9.84
C ASP A 107 -1.48 1.74 11.27
N ARG A 108 -2.75 2.12 11.47
CA ARG A 108 -3.25 2.50 12.80
C ARG A 108 -4.06 1.40 13.48
N LEU A 109 -5.04 0.83 12.79
CA LEU A 109 -5.88 -0.21 13.40
C LEU A 109 -5.13 -1.53 13.47
N TRP A 110 -4.64 -2.02 12.33
CA TRP A 110 -4.06 -3.35 12.27
C TRP A 110 -2.65 -3.42 12.85
N VAL A 111 -1.75 -2.53 12.42
CA VAL A 111 -0.37 -2.49 12.93
C VAL A 111 -0.35 -2.03 14.39
N GLY A 112 -1.17 -1.05 14.76
CA GLY A 112 -1.20 -0.52 16.12
C GLY A 112 -1.83 -1.43 17.18
N HIS A 113 -2.74 -2.34 16.82
CA HIS A 113 -3.40 -3.25 17.78
C HIS A 113 -2.99 -4.71 17.59
N GLY A 114 -2.33 -5.07 16.48
CA GLY A 114 -1.98 -6.44 16.18
C GLY A 114 -0.74 -6.89 16.94
N LYS A 115 -0.89 -7.91 17.79
CA LYS A 115 0.23 -8.55 18.51
C LYS A 115 1.34 -9.05 17.59
N ILE A 116 1.02 -9.40 16.35
CA ILE A 116 1.98 -9.86 15.34
C ILE A 116 3.02 -8.80 14.97
N TRP A 117 2.71 -7.53 15.19
CA TRP A 117 3.57 -6.38 14.86
C TRP A 117 4.44 -5.96 16.06
N VAL A 118 4.20 -6.52 17.24
CA VAL A 118 5.11 -6.32 18.37
C VAL A 118 6.32 -7.23 18.18
N ILE A 119 7.51 -6.64 18.08
CA ILE A 119 8.77 -7.38 17.94
C ILE A 119 9.37 -7.58 19.33
N GLU A 120 9.61 -8.84 19.69
CA GLU A 120 10.30 -9.20 20.93
C GLU A 120 11.69 -8.54 20.97
N GLY A 121 12.04 -7.92 22.10
CA GLY A 121 13.29 -7.15 22.26
C GLY A 121 13.21 -5.67 21.85
N MET A 122 12.09 -5.21 21.30
CA MET A 122 11.84 -3.79 20.97
C MET A 122 10.83 -3.11 21.90
N GLU A 123 10.62 -3.66 23.09
CA GLU A 123 9.71 -3.10 24.09
C GLU A 123 10.11 -1.66 24.47
N GLY A 124 9.11 -0.79 24.58
CA GLY A 124 9.30 0.63 24.91
C GLY A 124 9.67 1.55 23.73
N VAL A 125 9.95 1.03 22.53
CA VAL A 125 10.23 1.86 21.35
C VAL A 125 8.94 2.09 20.54
N PRO A 126 8.47 3.35 20.41
CA PRO A 126 7.29 3.63 19.61
C PRO A 126 7.59 3.45 18.12
N TYR A 127 6.90 2.51 17.48
CA TYR A 127 6.94 2.33 16.02
C TYR A 127 5.78 2.99 15.29
N LEU A 128 4.75 3.42 16.02
CA LEU A 128 3.58 4.05 15.44
C LEU A 128 3.85 5.52 15.14
N LYS A 129 3.64 5.93 13.90
CA LYS A 129 3.78 7.32 13.47
C LYS A 129 2.69 8.21 14.12
N PRO A 130 3.00 9.48 14.45
CA PRO A 130 2.00 10.44 14.94
C PRO A 130 0.87 10.66 13.93
N TRP A 131 -0.36 10.90 14.41
CA TRP A 131 -1.51 11.19 13.55
C TRP A 131 -1.27 12.36 12.59
N LYS A 132 -0.59 13.42 13.08
CA LYS A 132 -0.23 14.57 12.25
C LYS A 132 0.63 14.16 11.06
N GLU A 133 1.63 13.31 11.28
CA GLU A 133 2.49 12.82 10.19
C GLU A 133 1.74 11.95 9.20
N VAL A 134 0.84 11.08 9.68
CA VAL A 134 0.01 10.26 8.81
C VAL A 134 -0.85 11.15 7.93
N LEU A 135 -1.60 12.10 8.51
CA LEU A 135 -2.45 13.01 7.75
C LEU A 135 -1.68 13.84 6.71
N ILE A 136 -0.50 14.36 7.07
CA ILE A 136 0.34 15.13 6.14
C ILE A 136 0.83 14.23 5.00
N LYS A 137 1.38 13.05 5.31
CA LYS A 137 1.89 12.11 4.29
C LYS A 137 0.78 11.62 3.37
N ARG A 138 -0.40 11.31 3.92
CA ARG A 138 -1.56 10.85 3.13
C ARG A 138 -2.17 11.99 2.31
N GLY A 139 -2.19 13.22 2.82
CA GLY A 139 -2.58 14.42 2.07
C GLY A 139 -1.63 14.72 0.90
N LEU A 140 -0.32 14.66 1.12
CA LEU A 140 0.67 14.76 0.05
C LEU A 140 0.50 13.63 -0.97
N GLY A 141 0.25 12.41 -0.49
CA GLY A 141 -0.07 11.26 -1.33
C GLY A 141 -1.28 11.52 -2.24
N THR A 142 -2.38 12.08 -1.71
CA THR A 142 -3.55 12.42 -2.55
C THR A 142 -3.22 13.40 -3.67
N VAL A 143 -2.36 14.39 -3.43
CA VAL A 143 -1.92 15.32 -4.48
C VAL A 143 -1.06 14.59 -5.52
N LEU A 144 -0.13 13.74 -5.08
CA LEU A 144 0.72 12.95 -5.97
C LEU A 144 -0.11 11.99 -6.85
N TYR A 145 -1.18 11.41 -6.31
CA TYR A 145 -2.05 10.51 -7.06
C TYR A 145 -2.81 11.19 -8.19
N LEU A 146 -3.00 12.52 -8.17
CA LEU A 146 -3.52 13.24 -9.34
C LEU A 146 -2.59 13.05 -10.55
N VAL A 147 -1.28 13.09 -10.34
CA VAL A 147 -0.30 12.89 -11.42
C VAL A 147 -0.21 11.42 -11.81
N ILE A 148 -0.12 10.52 -10.83
CA ILE A 148 -0.01 9.06 -11.09
C ILE A 148 -1.25 8.54 -11.82
N ALA A 149 -2.45 9.02 -11.45
CA ALA A 149 -3.69 8.60 -12.07
C ALA A 149 -3.73 8.91 -13.57
N LEU A 150 -3.03 9.95 -14.06
CA LEU A 150 -2.92 10.21 -15.50
C LEU A 150 -2.22 9.06 -16.24
N GLY A 151 -1.11 8.57 -15.68
CA GLY A 151 -0.36 7.44 -16.24
C GLY A 151 -1.18 6.15 -16.20
N VAL A 152 -1.85 5.88 -15.09
CA VAL A 152 -2.73 4.71 -14.95
C VAL A 152 -3.90 4.78 -15.93
N ALA A 153 -4.55 5.95 -16.07
CA ALA A 153 -5.65 6.15 -17.01
C ALA A 153 -5.24 5.89 -18.46
N GLY A 154 -4.06 6.38 -18.85
CA GLY A 154 -3.51 6.10 -20.19
C GLY A 154 -3.35 4.61 -20.42
N LEU A 155 -2.82 3.88 -19.44
CA LEU A 155 -2.63 2.43 -19.53
C LEU A 155 -3.97 1.68 -19.56
N VAL A 156 -4.96 2.10 -18.75
CA VAL A 156 -6.31 1.51 -18.75
C VAL A 156 -6.98 1.67 -20.11
N VAL A 157 -6.92 2.87 -20.72
CA VAL A 157 -7.51 3.11 -22.04
C VAL A 157 -6.80 2.30 -23.13
N LEU A 158 -5.47 2.22 -23.08
CA LEU A 158 -4.69 1.40 -24.02
C LEU A 158 -5.11 -0.06 -23.94
N VAL A 159 -5.22 -0.62 -22.73
CA VAL A 159 -5.69 -2.00 -22.54
C VAL A 159 -7.15 -2.14 -22.98
N GLY A 160 -8.02 -1.21 -22.61
CA GLY A 160 -9.43 -1.22 -22.98
C GLY A 160 -9.62 -1.32 -24.50
N ARG A 161 -8.88 -0.51 -25.28
CA ARG A 161 -8.94 -0.51 -26.75
C ARG A 161 -8.33 -1.74 -27.43
N ILE A 162 -7.48 -2.49 -26.75
CA ILE A 162 -6.91 -3.74 -27.29
C ILE A 162 -7.93 -4.88 -27.17
N TRP A 163 -8.75 -4.85 -26.13
CA TRP A 163 -9.66 -5.94 -25.77
C TRP A 163 -11.11 -5.70 -26.19
N PHE A 164 -11.50 -4.45 -26.45
CA PHE A 164 -12.85 -4.01 -26.83
C PHE A 164 -12.79 -2.99 -27.96
#